data_AF-A0A173R2K6-F1
#
_entry.id   AF-A0A173R2K6-F1
#
_cell.length_a   1.000
_cell.length_b   1.000
_cell.length_c   1.000
_cell.angle_alpha   90.00
_cell.angle_beta   90.00
_cell.angle_gamma   90.00
#
_symmetry.space_group_name_H-M   'P 1'
#
loop_
_entity.id
_entity.type
_entity.pdbx_description
1 polymer ?
#
loop_
_entity_poly.entity_id
_entity_poly.type
_entity_poly.pdbx_seq_one_letter_code
_entity_poly.pdbx_strand_id
1 'polypeptide(L)'
;MSAILVPIIVIGGLGLVLGGLLGLANLYLKVEVDPRIEKLIAMLPGYNCGSCGFPGCSGLAEDIIENGGTVNSCKPCSADAKAKINEFLKENKG
;
A
#
# COMPACT_ATOMS: atom_id res chain seq x y z
N MET A 1 -24.33 -38.08 -8.02
CA MET A 1 -23.97 -37.04 -9.01
C MET A 1 -24.24 -35.62 -8.50
N SER A 2 -25.41 -35.34 -7.90
CA SER A 2 -25.77 -33.99 -7.40
C SER A 2 -24.97 -33.50 -6.19
N ALA A 3 -24.50 -34.40 -5.32
CA ALA A 3 -23.76 -34.05 -4.09
C ALA A 3 -22.43 -33.32 -4.33
N ILE A 4 -21.84 -33.46 -5.52
CA ILE A 4 -20.57 -32.82 -5.89
C ILE A 4 -20.81 -31.66 -6.86
N LEU A 5 -21.75 -31.81 -7.80
CA LEU A 5 -22.01 -30.81 -8.83
C LEU A 5 -22.59 -29.51 -8.26
N VAL A 6 -23.51 -29.61 -7.28
CA VAL A 6 -24.16 -28.42 -6.69
C VAL A 6 -23.14 -27.53 -5.94
N PRO A 7 -22.29 -28.06 -5.04
CA PRO A 7 -21.24 -27.24 -4.40
C PRO A 7 -20.30 -26.56 -5.39
N ILE A 8 -19.92 -27.25 -6.48
CA ILE A 8 -19.03 -26.69 -7.51
C ILE A 8 -19.68 -25.48 -8.18
N ILE A 9 -20.95 -25.60 -8.56
CA ILE A 9 -21.68 -24.50 -9.21
C ILE A 9 -21.87 -23.33 -8.25
N VAL A 10 -22.22 -23.59 -6.98
CA VAL A 10 -22.43 -22.52 -6.00
C VAL A 10 -21.13 -21.80 -5.67
N ILE A 11 -20.05 -22.52 -5.37
CA ILE A 11 -18.75 -21.91 -5.04
C ILE A 11 -18.15 -21.22 -6.27
N GLY A 12 -18.21 -21.86 -7.44
CA GLY A 12 -17.72 -21.29 -8.69
C GLY A 12 -18.50 -20.04 -9.11
N GLY A 13 -19.83 -20.09 -9.03
CA GLY A 13 -20.69 -18.95 -9.31
C GLY A 13 -20.46 -17.78 -8.35
N LEU A 14 -20.36 -18.07 -7.05
CA LEU A 14 -20.05 -17.06 -6.05
C LEU A 14 -18.66 -16.45 -6.27
N GLY A 15 -17.65 -17.26 -6.56
CA GLY A 15 -16.30 -16.81 -6.87
C GLY A 15 -16.26 -15.90 -8.10
N LEU A 16 -16.99 -16.25 -9.16
CA LEU A 16 -17.10 -15.41 -10.36
C LEU A 16 -17.81 -14.08 -10.07
N VAL A 17 -18.90 -14.10 -9.31
CA VAL A 17 -19.64 -12.88 -8.96
C VAL A 17 -18.79 -11.97 -8.08
N LEU A 18 -18.24 -12.48 -6.99
CA LEU A 18 -17.44 -11.69 -6.05
C LEU A 18 -16.13 -11.21 -6.71
N GLY A 19 -15.45 -12.08 -7.45
CA GLY A 19 -14.24 -11.71 -8.18
C GLY A 19 -14.51 -10.67 -9.27
N GLY A 20 -15.61 -10.80 -10.01
CA GLY A 20 -16.03 -9.82 -11.00
C GLY A 20 -16.35 -8.46 -10.38
N LEU A 21 -17.08 -8.44 -9.27
CA LEU A 21 -17.38 -7.21 -8.53
C LEU A 21 -16.09 -6.53 -7.99
N LEU A 22 -15.16 -7.30 -7.43
CA LEU A 22 -13.87 -6.76 -6.95
C LEU A 22 -13.02 -6.23 -8.12
N GLY A 23 -13.02 -6.91 -9.27
CA GLY A 23 -12.31 -6.45 -10.46
C GLY A 23 -12.87 -5.12 -11.00
N LEU A 24 -14.20 -4.98 -11.04
CA LEU A 24 -14.86 -3.73 -11.42
C LEU A 24 -14.57 -2.62 -10.40
N ALA A 25 -14.64 -2.93 -9.10
CA ALA A 25 -14.30 -1.98 -8.05
C ALA A 25 -12.85 -1.50 -8.16
N ASN A 26 -11.90 -2.39 -8.49
CA ASN A 26 -10.50 -2.01 -8.68
C ASN A 26 -10.28 -1.06 -9.87
N LEU A 27 -11.08 -1.18 -10.94
CA LEU A 27 -11.01 -0.25 -12.07
C LEU A 27 -11.66 1.10 -11.74
N TYR A 28 -12.77 1.08 -11.02
CA TYR A 28 -13.55 2.29 -10.74
C TYR A 28 -13.01 3.10 -9.54
N LEU A 29 -12.40 2.42 -8.56
CA LEU A 29 -11.82 3.00 -7.34
C LEU A 29 -10.30 3.15 -7.44
N LYS A 30 -9.73 3.11 -8.65
CA LYS A 30 -8.30 3.30 -8.84
C LYS A 30 -7.93 4.74 -8.50
N VAL A 31 -7.29 4.92 -7.34
CA VAL A 31 -6.73 6.22 -6.94
C VAL A 31 -5.41 6.43 -7.69
N GLU A 32 -5.22 7.61 -8.28
CA GLU A 32 -3.92 7.99 -8.82
C GLU A 32 -2.95 8.24 -7.66
N VAL A 33 -1.92 7.40 -7.56
CA VAL A 33 -0.89 7.51 -6.53
C VAL A 33 0.23 8.41 -7.06
N ASP A 34 0.64 9.39 -6.25
CA ASP A 34 1.81 10.22 -6.57
C ASP A 34 3.05 9.32 -6.71
N PRO A 35 3.81 9.39 -7.83
CA PRO A 35 4.99 8.55 -8.05
C PRO A 35 6.08 8.72 -6.98
N ARG A 36 6.07 9.83 -6.23
CA ARG A 36 6.97 10.04 -5.08
C ARG A 36 6.66 9.10 -3.93
N ILE A 37 5.38 8.75 -3.71
CA ILE A 37 4.96 7.83 -2.67
C ILE A 37 5.53 6.44 -2.95
N GLU A 38 5.38 5.93 -4.18
CA GLU A 38 5.94 4.61 -4.54
C GLU A 38 7.47 4.57 -4.37
N LYS A 39 8.17 5.63 -4.81
CA LYS A 39 9.62 5.74 -4.62
C LYS A 39 10.01 5.75 -3.14
N LEU A 40 9.27 6.49 -2.32
CA LEU A 40 9.52 6.56 -0.89
C LEU A 40 9.24 5.22 -0.19
N ILE A 41 8.17 4.52 -0.57
CA ILE A 41 7.86 3.16 -0.09
C ILE A 41 9.01 2.20 -0.40
N ALA A 42 9.59 2.29 -1.60
CA ALA A 42 10.73 1.45 -1.99
C ALA A 42 12.01 1.74 -1.19
N MET A 43 12.15 2.94 -0.62
CA MET A 43 13.26 3.30 0.27
C MET A 43 13.02 2.92 1.73
N LEU A 44 11.75 2.72 2.12
CA LEU A 44 11.37 2.29 3.47
C LEU A 44 11.67 0.79 3.67
N PRO A 45 11.84 0.33 4.92
CA PRO A 45 12.17 -1.06 5.21
C PRO A 45 11.05 -2.07 4.90
N GLY A 46 9.83 -1.62 4.59
CA GLY A 46 8.72 -2.49 4.17
C GLY A 46 8.13 -3.39 5.26
N TYR A 47 8.52 -3.22 6.54
CA TYR A 47 8.08 -4.10 7.62
C TYR A 47 6.59 -3.98 7.99
N ASN A 48 5.91 -2.88 7.61
CA ASN A 48 4.51 -2.63 7.95
C ASN A 48 4.17 -2.87 9.43
N CYS A 49 5.09 -2.51 10.32
CA CYS A 49 5.02 -2.83 11.75
C CYS A 49 4.14 -1.88 12.59
N GLY A 50 3.62 -0.80 12.00
CA GLY A 50 2.75 0.16 12.69
C GLY A 50 3.41 1.04 13.76
N SER A 51 4.73 0.92 14.01
CA SER A 51 5.42 1.64 15.10
C SER A 51 5.43 3.17 14.97
N CYS A 52 5.14 3.68 13.79
CA CYS A 52 5.02 5.10 13.45
C CYS A 52 3.58 5.64 13.55
N GLY A 53 2.59 4.81 13.88
CA GLY A 53 1.18 5.20 13.98
C GLY A 53 0.35 5.01 12.70
N PHE A 54 0.98 4.61 11.59
CA PHE A 54 0.31 4.32 10.32
C PHE A 54 0.09 2.82 10.11
N PRO A 55 -0.99 2.40 9.42
CA PRO A 55 -1.29 1.00 9.17
C PRO A 55 -0.22 0.25 8.35
N GLY A 56 0.65 0.98 7.64
CA GLY A 56 1.75 0.42 6.87
C GLY A 56 2.76 1.47 6.41
N CYS A 57 3.79 1.02 5.71
CA CYS A 57 4.80 1.90 5.11
C CYS A 57 4.21 2.83 4.05
N SER A 58 3.17 2.41 3.33
CA SER A 58 2.43 3.28 2.39
C SER A 58 1.82 4.47 3.08
N GLY A 59 1.08 4.25 4.18
CA GLY A 59 0.45 5.34 4.93
C GLY A 59 1.45 6.32 5.53
N LEU A 60 2.61 5.84 5.98
CA LEU A 60 3.68 6.76 6.40
C LEU A 60 4.28 7.53 5.22
N ALA A 61 4.45 6.90 4.06
CA ALA A 61 4.98 7.57 2.87
C ALA A 61 4.02 8.63 2.34
N GLU A 62 2.72 8.34 2.31
CA GLU A 62 1.64 9.28 2.02
C GLU A 62 1.70 10.48 2.98
N ASP A 63 1.77 10.25 4.29
CA ASP A 63 1.84 11.34 5.28
C ASP A 63 3.10 12.22 5.14
N ILE A 64 4.25 11.62 4.83
CA ILE A 64 5.50 12.35 4.59
C ILE A 64 5.38 13.28 3.37
N ILE A 65 4.72 12.81 2.30
CA ILE A 65 4.58 13.58 1.05
C ILE A 65 3.46 14.61 1.15
N GLU A 66 2.30 14.23 1.68
CA GLU A 66 1.08 15.04 1.65
C GLU A 66 0.94 15.96 2.87
N ASN A 67 1.30 15.49 4.06
CA ASN A 67 1.10 16.22 5.33
C ASN A 67 2.42 16.75 5.94
N GLY A 68 3.55 16.49 5.28
CA GLY A 68 4.87 16.96 5.75
C GLY A 68 5.44 16.16 6.93
N GLY A 69 5.00 14.91 7.11
CA GLY A 69 5.57 13.98 8.08
C GLY A 69 7.09 13.76 7.89
N THR A 70 7.73 13.09 8.85
CA THR A 70 9.18 12.85 8.81
C THR A 70 9.52 11.36 8.82
N VAL A 71 10.57 10.97 8.09
CA VAL A 71 11.10 9.60 8.10
C VAL A 71 11.63 9.17 9.47
N ASN A 72 11.93 10.13 10.36
CA ASN A 72 12.40 9.85 11.72
C ASN A 72 11.36 9.10 12.55
N SER A 73 10.07 9.25 12.22
CA SER A 73 8.97 8.50 12.84
C SER A 73 9.09 6.98 12.61
N CYS A 74 9.77 6.55 11.55
CA CYS A 74 10.06 5.14 11.30
C CYS A 74 11.23 4.67 12.18
N LYS A 75 10.92 4.08 13.34
CA LYS A 75 11.89 3.52 14.27
C LYS A 75 12.81 2.43 13.65
N PRO A 76 12.30 1.46 12.88
CA PRO A 76 13.14 0.38 12.35
C PRO A 76 13.96 0.78 11.11
N CYS A 77 13.77 1.99 10.57
CA CYS A 77 14.55 2.47 9.43
C CYS A 77 15.97 2.85 9.89
N SER A 78 16.99 2.33 9.19
CA SER A 78 18.39 2.60 9.51
C SER A 78 18.76 4.07 9.31
N ALA A 79 19.81 4.53 9.99
CA ALA A 79 20.29 5.90 9.84
C ALA A 79 20.66 6.24 8.39
N ASP A 80 21.30 5.31 7.67
CA ASP A 80 21.68 5.49 6.27
C ASP A 80 20.45 5.62 5.35
N ALA A 81 19.42 4.79 5.57
CA ALA A 81 18.18 4.87 4.80
C ALA A 81 17.44 6.19 5.09
N LYS A 82 17.40 6.64 6.35
CA LYS A 82 16.83 7.96 6.71
C LYS A 82 17.56 9.11 6.04
N ALA A 83 18.89 9.06 5.96
CA ALA A 83 19.69 10.09 5.26
C ALA A 83 19.32 10.18 3.77
N LYS A 84 19.29 9.03 3.08
CA LYS A 84 18.89 8.94 1.66
C LYS A 84 17.46 9.43 1.42
N ILE A 85 16.54 9.06 2.30
CA ILE A 85 15.15 9.53 2.21
C ILE A 85 15.07 11.04 2.39
N ASN A 86 15.81 11.61 3.35
CA ASN A 86 15.82 13.06 3.55
C ASN A 86 16.42 13.82 2.35
N GLU A 87 17.43 13.26 1.67
CA GLU A 87 17.94 13.80 0.41
C GLU A 87 16.88 13.76 -0.70
N PHE A 88 16.25 12.60 -0.89
CA PHE A 88 15.14 12.45 -1.84
C PHE A 88 14.01 13.47 -1.59
N LEU A 89 13.63 13.67 -0.32
CA LEU A 89 12.59 14.63 0.05
C LEU A 89 13.01 16.07 -0.19
N LYS A 90 14.28 16.44 -0.08
CA LYS A 90 14.76 17.80 -0.41
C LYS A 90 14.61 18.11 -1.90
N GLU A 91 14.87 17.12 -2.75
CA GLU A 91 14.80 17.26 -4.20
C GLU A 91 13.36 17.20 -4.75
N ASN A 92 12.42 16.61 -4.00
CA ASN A 92 11.08 16.28 -4.49
C ASN A 92 9.93 16.82 -3.61
N LYS A 93 10.17 17.82 -2.75
CA LYS A 93 9.19 18.36 -1.79
C LYS A 93 8.10 19.28 -2.36
N GLY A 94 8.02 19.43 -3.69
CA GLY A 94 7.10 20.34 -4.39
C GLY A 94 5.75 19.73 -4.67
#